data_AF-A0A2V9VKU8-F1
#
_entry.id   AF-A0A2V9VKU8-F1
#
_cell.length_a   1.000
_cell.length_b   1.000
_cell.length_c   1.000
_cell.angle_alpha   90.00
_cell.angle_beta   90.00
_cell.angle_gamma   90.00
#
_symmetry.space_group_name_H-M   'P 1'
#
loop_
_entity.id
_entity.type
_entity.pdbx_description
1 polymer ?
#
loop_
_entity_poly.entity_id
_entity_poly.type
_entity_poly.pdbx_seq_one_letter_code
_entity_poly.pdbx_strand_id
1 'polypeptide(L)'
;MFDTYGTASFRRFIGDWAISIYDPRQRTIILARDYIGVKQLFYSLKGETLLWCSHLAWLAQSGGVFEICPDYIAGYLRLTKKSVPFLPEHSSSSEIPA
;
A
#
# COMPACT_ATOMS: atom_id res chain seq x y z
N MET A 1 17.07 -6.20 15.80
CA MET A 1 17.28 -6.18 14.33
C MET A 1 16.65 -4.93 13.69
N PHE A 2 15.34 -4.71 13.80
CA PHE A 2 14.73 -3.43 13.41
C PHE A 2 15.19 -2.26 14.30
N ASP A 3 15.25 -2.45 15.62
CA ASP A 3 15.76 -1.41 16.56
C ASP A 3 17.19 -0.95 16.29
N THR A 4 17.98 -1.76 15.59
CA THR A 4 19.40 -1.51 15.33
C THR A 4 19.66 -0.96 13.91
N TYR A 5 18.86 -1.39 12.93
CA TYR A 5 19.10 -1.09 11.51
C TYR A 5 17.90 -0.42 10.82
N GLY A 6 16.79 -0.20 11.52
CA GLY A 6 15.55 0.34 10.97
C GLY A 6 15.09 -0.39 9.70
N THR A 7 14.58 0.38 8.73
CA THR A 7 14.11 -0.14 7.43
C THR A 7 15.24 -0.73 6.57
N ALA A 8 16.51 -0.40 6.84
CA ALA A 8 17.64 -1.02 6.13
C ALA A 8 17.75 -2.53 6.42
N SER A 9 17.16 -3.01 7.52
CA SER A 9 17.06 -4.44 7.82
C SER A 9 16.26 -5.23 6.79
N PHE A 10 15.31 -4.60 6.09
CA PHE A 10 14.44 -5.28 5.10
C PHE A 10 15.22 -5.85 3.92
N ARG A 11 16.37 -5.24 3.57
CA ARG A 11 17.27 -5.74 2.52
C ARG A 11 17.88 -7.09 2.83
N ARG A 12 17.83 -7.54 4.09
CA ARG A 12 18.37 -8.82 4.54
C ARG A 12 17.33 -9.95 4.52
N PHE A 13 16.05 -9.63 4.27
CA PHE A 13 15.00 -10.63 4.22
C PHE A 13 15.02 -11.33 2.87
N ILE A 14 15.12 -12.66 2.91
CA ILE A 14 15.12 -13.53 1.72
C ILE A 14 13.77 -14.23 1.64
N GLY A 15 13.14 -14.20 0.47
CA GLY A 15 11.87 -14.86 0.18
C GLY A 15 10.67 -13.91 0.15
N ASP A 16 9.48 -14.49 0.26
CA ASP A 16 8.20 -13.79 0.15
C ASP A 16 7.74 -13.31 1.53
N TRP A 17 7.60 -12.00 1.71
CA TRP A 17 7.21 -11.43 3.00
C TRP A 17 6.42 -10.14 2.85
N ALA A 18 5.54 -9.88 3.82
CA ALA A 18 4.86 -8.62 4.04
C ALA A 18 4.76 -8.40 5.55
N ILE A 19 5.09 -7.20 6.01
CA ILE A 19 5.16 -6.84 7.43
C ILE A 19 4.54 -5.49 7.69
N SER A 20 4.01 -5.33 8.90
CA SER A 20 3.57 -4.05 9.46
C SER A 20 4.28 -3.81 10.78
N ILE A 21 4.97 -2.68 10.90
CA ILE A 21 5.69 -2.29 12.11
C ILE A 21 5.12 -0.96 12.58
N TYR A 22 4.71 -0.88 13.85
CA TYR A 22 4.36 0.38 14.49
C TYR A 22 5.50 0.84 15.39
N ASP A 23 6.02 2.03 15.12
CA ASP A 23 6.95 2.73 16.01
C ASP A 23 6.15 3.72 16.88
N PRO A 24 5.93 3.41 18.18
CA PRO A 24 5.18 4.30 19.07
C PRO A 24 5.94 5.59 19.42
N ARG A 25 7.28 5.61 19.30
CA ARG A 25 8.10 6.79 19.61
C ARG A 25 7.92 7.87 18.55
N GLN A 26 7.84 7.43 17.30
CA GLN A 26 7.65 8.30 16.13
C GLN A 26 6.20 8.34 15.65
N ARG A 27 5.28 7.61 16.31
CA ARG A 27 3.88 7.43 15.90
C ARG A 27 3.74 7.07 14.42
N THR A 28 4.62 6.20 13.94
CA THR A 28 4.75 5.88 12.52
C THR A 28 4.41 4.40 12.29
N ILE A 29 3.62 4.13 11.25
CA ILE A 29 3.35 2.78 10.78
C ILE A 29 4.14 2.55 9.49
N ILE A 30 4.94 1.48 9.47
CA ILE A 30 5.72 1.06 8.32
C ILE A 30 5.07 -0.20 7.77
N LEU A 31 4.58 -0.10 6.55
CA LEU A 31 4.07 -1.22 5.76
C LEU A 31 5.12 -1.55 4.70
N ALA A 32 5.66 -2.76 4.74
CA ALA A 32 6.71 -3.19 3.82
C ALA A 32 6.44 -4.59 3.29
N ARG A 33 6.86 -4.86 2.06
CA ARG A 33 6.78 -6.17 1.41
C ARG A 33 8.00 -6.44 0.53
N ASP A 34 8.17 -7.70 0.15
CA ASP A 34 9.23 -8.13 -0.75
C ASP A 34 9.11 -7.50 -2.15
N TYR A 35 10.20 -7.55 -2.94
CA TYR A 35 10.29 -6.93 -4.27
C TYR A 35 9.27 -7.49 -5.26
N ILE A 36 9.06 -8.82 -5.27
CA ILE A 36 8.08 -9.46 -6.14
C ILE A 36 6.67 -9.19 -5.60
N GLY A 37 6.55 -9.09 -4.27
CA GLY A 37 5.32 -8.83 -3.56
C GLY A 37 4.33 -9.96 -3.74
N VAL A 38 4.81 -11.18 -3.51
CA VAL A 38 3.98 -12.38 -3.54
C VAL A 38 2.93 -12.32 -2.42
N LYS A 39 3.34 -11.84 -1.24
CA LYS A 39 2.42 -11.56 -0.14
C LYS A 39 1.77 -10.19 -0.36
N GLN A 40 0.44 -10.19 -0.38
CA GLN A 40 -0.32 -8.97 -0.55
C GLN A 40 -0.39 -8.17 0.75
N LEU A 41 -0.34 -6.86 0.61
CA LEU A 41 -0.51 -5.90 1.69
C LEU A 41 -1.22 -4.69 1.08
N PHE A 42 -2.51 -4.59 1.35
CA PHE A 42 -3.35 -3.49 0.89
C PHE A 42 -3.48 -2.49 2.02
N TYR A 43 -3.56 -1.21 1.67
CA TYR A 43 -3.80 -0.14 2.63
C TYR A 43 -4.77 0.89 2.05
N SER A 44 -5.45 1.60 2.93
CA SER A 44 -6.29 2.75 2.64
C SER A 44 -5.99 3.83 3.65
N LEU A 45 -5.75 5.05 3.17
CA LEU A 45 -5.54 6.23 4.00
C LEU A 45 -6.69 7.20 3.75
N LYS A 46 -7.50 7.45 4.78
CA LYS A 46 -8.63 8.38 4.70
C LYS A 46 -8.52 9.40 5.84
N GLY A 47 -8.08 10.61 5.50
CA GLY A 47 -7.73 11.63 6.50
C GLY A 47 -6.62 11.10 7.40
N GLU A 48 -6.89 11.02 8.70
CA GLU A 48 -5.95 10.50 9.71
C GLU A 48 -6.11 8.99 9.98
N THR A 49 -7.07 8.34 9.34
CA THR A 49 -7.32 6.90 9.54
C THR A 49 -6.58 6.08 8.50
N LEU A 50 -5.64 5.25 8.96
CA LEU A 50 -4.95 4.24 8.16
C LEU A 50 -5.55 2.86 8.45
N LEU A 51 -6.01 2.18 7.40
CA LEU A 51 -6.45 0.78 7.44
C LEU A 51 -5.55 -0.04 6.53
N TRP A 52 -5.15 -1.24 6.96
CA TRP A 52 -4.38 -2.15 6.12
C TRP A 52 -4.77 -3.60 6.38
N CYS A 53 -4.66 -4.43 5.35
CA CYS A 53 -4.98 -5.85 5.44
C CYS A 53 -4.21 -6.64 4.36
N SER A 54 -3.97 -7.92 4.63
CA SER A 54 -3.42 -8.84 3.62
C SER A 54 -4.46 -9.29 2.59
N HIS A 55 -5.74 -8.97 2.80
CA HIS A 55 -6.83 -9.35 1.91
C HIS A 55 -7.68 -8.14 1.51
N LEU A 56 -7.79 -7.92 0.20
CA LEU A 56 -8.48 -6.76 -0.36
C LEU A 56 -9.98 -6.76 0.01
N ALA A 57 -10.61 -7.93 0.12
CA ALA A 57 -12.03 -8.04 0.45
C ALA A 57 -12.35 -7.45 1.84
N TRP A 58 -11.47 -7.61 2.83
CA TRP A 58 -11.68 -7.05 4.17
C TRP A 58 -11.55 -5.53 4.18
N LEU A 59 -10.60 -5.00 3.40
CA LEU A 59 -10.43 -3.57 3.22
C LEU A 59 -11.63 -2.97 2.48
N ALA A 60 -12.15 -3.64 1.45
CA ALA A 60 -13.34 -3.20 0.72
C ALA A 60 -14.59 -3.16 1.59
N GLN A 61 -14.70 -4.07 2.57
CA GLN A 61 -15.84 -4.13 3.50
C GLN A 61 -15.74 -3.13 4.66
N SER A 62 -14.60 -2.44 4.85
CA SER A 62 -14.39 -1.55 6.00
C SER A 62 -15.12 -0.19 5.89
N GLY A 63 -16.17 -0.10 5.06
CA GLY A 63 -17.01 1.09 4.92
C GLY A 63 -16.43 2.22 4.04
N GLY A 64 -15.37 1.95 3.28
CA GLY A 64 -14.81 2.89 2.31
C GLY A 64 -15.46 2.72 0.92
N VAL A 65 -15.69 3.83 0.21
CA VAL A 65 -15.93 3.79 -1.23
C VAL A 65 -14.56 3.74 -1.90
N PHE A 66 -14.30 2.65 -2.62
CA PHE A 66 -13.07 2.47 -3.38
C PHE A 66 -13.38 2.67 -4.85
N GLU A 67 -12.71 3.64 -5.48
CA GLU A 67 -12.72 3.72 -6.94
C GLU A 67 -11.80 2.64 -7.50
N ILE A 68 -12.33 1.91 -8.47
CA ILE A 68 -11.58 0.84 -9.14
C ILE A 68 -10.67 1.50 -10.19
N CYS A 69 -9.36 1.39 -9.98
CA CYS A 69 -8.38 1.79 -11.00
C CYS A 69 -8.45 0.84 -12.21
N PRO A 70 -8.82 1.31 -13.41
CA PRO A 70 -8.96 0.46 -14.60
C PRO A 70 -7.64 -0.22 -14.98
N ASP A 71 -6.50 0.46 -14.85
CA ASP A 71 -5.18 -0.10 -15.14
C ASP A 71 -4.80 -1.24 -14.20
N TYR A 72 -5.16 -1.11 -12.92
CA TYR A 72 -4.96 -2.16 -11.94
C TYR A 72 -5.80 -3.41 -12.30
N ILE A 73 -7.06 -3.23 -12.66
CA ILE A 73 -7.93 -4.33 -13.10
C ILE A 73 -7.42 -4.97 -14.38
N ALA A 74 -7.02 -4.17 -15.37
CA ALA A 74 -6.44 -4.67 -16.61
C ALA A 74 -5.17 -5.50 -16.33
N GLY A 75 -4.30 -5.02 -15.43
CA GLY A 75 -3.11 -5.75 -14.98
C GLY A 75 -3.44 -7.06 -14.27
N TYR A 76 -4.44 -7.04 -13.38
CA TYR A 76 -4.92 -8.21 -12.64
C TYR A 76 -5.50 -9.28 -13.58
N LEU A 77 -6.37 -8.89 -14.52
CA LEU A 77 -6.97 -9.78 -15.50
C LEU A 77 -5.94 -10.35 -16.48
N ARG A 78 -4.88 -9.61 -16.77
CA ARG A 78 -3.75 -10.08 -17.58
C ARG A 78 -2.80 -11.01 -16.80
N LEU A 79 -3.06 -11.26 -15.51
CA LEU A 79 -2.15 -11.97 -14.59
C LEU A 79 -0.75 -11.34 -14.51
N THR A 80 -0.65 -10.05 -14.82
CA THR A 80 0.58 -9.28 -14.68
C THR A 80 0.60 -8.61 -13.31
N LYS A 81 1.53 -9.00 -12.45
CA LYS A 81 1.79 -8.31 -11.17
C LYS A 81 2.53 -7.00 -11.44
N LYS A 82 1.87 -6.02 -12.05
CA LYS A 82 2.35 -4.63 -11.97
C LYS A 82 1.95 -4.11 -10.58
N SER A 83 2.92 -3.92 -9.70
CA SER A 83 2.74 -2.94 -8.64
C SER A 83 2.64 -1.59 -9.32
N VAL A 84 1.42 -1.10 -9.52
CA VAL A 84 1.22 0.28 -9.94
C VAL A 84 1.69 1.13 -8.76
N PRO A 85 2.80 1.88 -8.86
CA PRO A 85 3.16 2.80 -7.78
C PRO A 85 2.01 3.80 -7.64
N PHE A 86 1.57 4.04 -6.41
CA PHE A 86 0.65 5.12 -6.13
C PHE A 86 1.35 6.44 -6.48
N LEU A 87 1.00 7.00 -7.63
CA LEU A 87 1.19 8.41 -7.91
C LEU A 87 -0.04 9.11 -7.33
N PRO A 88 0.10 10.02 -6.36
CA PRO A 88 -1.02 10.80 -5.86
C PRO A 88 -1.45 11.77 -6.97
N GLU A 89 -2.38 11.35 -7.82
CA GLU A 89 -3.13 12.27 -8.65
C GLU A 89 -4.60 12.26 -8.24
N HIS A 90 -5.15 13.48 -8.19
CA HIS A 90 -6.50 13.88 -7.77
C HIS A 90 -6.67 14.31 -6.30
N SER A 91 -6.04 15.43 -5.94
CA SER A 91 -6.85 16.51 -5.35
C SER A 91 -7.73 17.10 -6.46
N SER A 92 -9.05 17.01 -6.30
CA SER A 92 -10.02 17.54 -7.26
C SER A 92 -10.02 19.08 -7.29
N SER A 93 -10.13 19.62 -8.51
CA SER A 93 -10.75 20.90 -8.90
C SER A 93 -9.98 22.22 -8.72
N SER A 94 -9.61 22.86 -9.84
CA SER A 94 -10.17 24.15 -10.29
C SER A 94 -9.61 24.60 -11.66
N GLU A 95 -10.39 25.40 -12.37
CA GLU A 95 -10.22 25.97 -13.72
C GLU A 95 -8.85 26.61 -14.02
N ILE A 96 -8.51 26.75 -15.31
CA ILE A 96 -8.26 28.06 -15.97
C ILE A 96 -8.33 27.86 -17.50
N PRO A 97 -9.03 28.75 -18.24
CA PRO A 97 -9.12 28.74 -19.70
C PRO A 97 -7.98 29.54 -20.36
N ALA A 98 -7.73 29.26 -21.64
CA ALA A 98 -7.35 30.24 -22.67
C ALA A 98 -7.64 29.65 -24.06
#